data_AF-A0A2N0RBE6-F1
#
_entry.id   AF-A0A2N0RBE6-F1
#
_cell.length_a   1.000
_cell.length_b   1.000
_cell.length_c   1.000
_cell.angle_alpha   90.00
_cell.angle_beta   90.00
_cell.angle_gamma   90.00
#
_symmetry.space_group_name_H-M   'P 1'
#
loop_
_entity.id
_entity.type
_entity.pdbx_description
1 polymer ?
#
loop_
_entity_poly.entity_id
_entity_poly.type
_entity_poly.pdbx_seq_one_letter_code
_entity_poly.pdbx_strand_id
1 'polypeptide(L)'
;MSCSKIFSGELPELTYEIIKYFQNDFSTLHSCILVNRLWCRLAIPLLWETPFSISTGNCNFIEIYLYNLNLNDDLKTELNKYDIDKLLPSNTLFNYP
;
A
#
# COMPACT_ATOMS: atom_id res chain seq x y z
N MET A 1 21.94 -24.62 -5.20
CA MET A 1 20.97 -24.08 -4.21
C MET A 1 19.58 -24.55 -4.59
N SER A 2 19.09 -25.58 -3.92
CA SER A 2 18.01 -26.46 -4.40
C SER A 2 16.72 -26.35 -3.58
N CYS A 3 16.42 -25.16 -3.06
CA CYS A 3 15.25 -24.91 -2.21
C CYS A 3 14.24 -24.00 -2.93
N SER A 4 13.64 -24.46 -4.03
CA SER A 4 12.54 -23.73 -4.68
C SER A 4 11.43 -24.61 -5.24
N LYS A 5 11.45 -25.93 -4.98
CA LYS A 5 10.45 -26.88 -5.51
C LYS A 5 9.43 -27.39 -4.49
N ILE A 6 9.57 -27.09 -3.21
CA ILE A 6 8.65 -27.63 -2.19
C ILE A 6 7.30 -26.89 -2.20
N PHE A 7 7.27 -25.59 -2.50
CA PHE A 7 6.04 -24.79 -2.47
C PHE A 7 5.35 -24.60 -3.83
N SER A 8 5.80 -25.26 -4.90
CA SER A 8 5.20 -25.06 -6.23
C SER A 8 3.92 -25.89 -6.47
N GLY A 9 3.46 -26.68 -5.51
CA GLY A 9 2.33 -27.60 -5.72
C GLY A 9 1.47 -27.97 -4.51
N GLU A 10 1.76 -27.46 -3.30
CA GLU A 10 0.92 -27.75 -2.13
C GLU A 10 -0.20 -26.71 -2.04
N LEU A 11 -1.34 -27.04 -2.65
CA LEU A 11 -2.69 -26.49 -2.40
C LEU A 11 -2.72 -24.98 -2.08
N PRO A 12 -2.65 -24.10 -3.09
CA PRO A 12 -2.76 -22.66 -2.90
C PRO A 12 -4.05 -22.26 -2.15
N GLU A 13 -5.12 -23.06 -2.24
CA GLU A 13 -6.36 -22.89 -1.48
C GLU A 13 -6.12 -22.93 0.03
N LEU A 14 -5.35 -23.91 0.54
CA LEU A 14 -5.06 -24.02 1.96
C LEU A 14 -4.20 -22.85 2.44
N THR A 15 -3.18 -22.47 1.64
CA THR A 15 -2.36 -21.30 1.96
C THR A 15 -3.16 -20.01 1.96
N TYR A 16 -4.15 -19.90 1.08
CA TYR A 16 -5.05 -18.75 1.05
C TYR A 16 -5.92 -18.69 2.30
N GLU A 17 -6.52 -19.82 2.73
CA GLU A 17 -7.30 -19.85 3.99
C GLU A 17 -6.47 -19.47 5.21
N ILE A 18 -5.21 -19.90 5.28
CA ILE A 18 -4.27 -19.50 6.34
C ILE A 18 -4.00 -17.99 6.30
N ILE A 19 -3.67 -17.43 5.13
CA ILE A 19 -3.35 -16.00 5.00
C ILE A 19 -4.61 -15.14 5.26
N LYS A 20 -5.78 -15.60 4.82
CA LYS A 20 -7.08 -14.94 5.03
C LYS A 20 -7.44 -14.84 6.51
N TYR A 21 -7.02 -15.79 7.35
CA TYR A 21 -7.19 -15.66 8.80
C TYR A 21 -6.52 -14.40 9.37
N PHE A 22 -5.46 -13.91 8.71
CA PHE A 22 -4.74 -12.70 9.08
C PHE A 22 -5.26 -11.42 8.40
N GLN A 23 -6.41 -11.44 7.73
CA GLN A 23 -6.92 -10.30 6.95
C GLN A 23 -6.94 -8.95 7.70
N ASN A 24 -7.15 -8.98 9.02
CA ASN A 24 -7.21 -7.78 9.87
C ASN A 24 -5.88 -7.48 10.60
N ASP A 25 -4.88 -8.36 10.49
CA ASP A 25 -3.56 -8.20 11.09
C ASP A 25 -2.56 -7.77 10.01
N PHE A 26 -2.50 -6.46 9.78
CA PHE A 26 -1.63 -5.85 8.78
C PHE A 26 -0.14 -6.12 9.01
N SER A 27 0.30 -6.23 10.27
CA SER A 27 1.70 -6.51 10.58
C SER A 27 2.09 -7.92 10.14
N THR A 28 1.20 -8.87 10.39
CA THR A 28 1.38 -10.26 9.96
C THR A 28 1.28 -10.38 8.45
N LEU A 29 0.29 -9.76 7.80
CA LEU A 29 0.18 -9.73 6.34
C LEU A 29 1.41 -9.11 5.66
N HIS A 30 1.94 -8.01 6.21
CA HIS A 30 3.17 -7.40 5.70
C HIS A 30 4.35 -8.37 5.78
N SER A 31 4.46 -9.12 6.88
CA SER A 31 5.48 -10.17 7.03
C SER A 31 5.28 -11.30 6.02
N CYS A 32 4.03 -11.73 5.76
CA CYS A 32 3.70 -12.75 4.76
C CYS A 32 4.16 -12.37 3.34
N ILE A 33 4.07 -11.08 2.97
CA ILE A 33 4.48 -10.61 1.64
C ILE A 33 5.98 -10.86 1.38
N LEU A 34 6.80 -10.88 2.43
CA LEU A 34 8.25 -11.03 2.34
C LEU A 34 8.72 -12.50 2.35
N VAL A 35 7.83 -13.47 2.59
CA VAL A 35 8.20 -14.89 2.74
C VAL A 35 8.61 -15.51 1.40
N ASN A 36 7.72 -15.46 0.40
CA ASN A 36 7.97 -15.98 -0.95
C ASN A 36 6.95 -15.41 -1.95
N ARG A 37 7.13 -15.71 -3.24
CA ARG A 37 6.27 -15.20 -4.32
C ARG A 37 4.80 -15.64 -4.22
N LEU A 38 4.51 -16.84 -3.71
CA LEU A 38 3.14 -17.33 -3.54
C LEU A 38 2.43 -16.54 -2.43
N TRP A 39 3.06 -16.41 -1.27
CA TRP A 39 2.53 -15.68 -0.12
C TRP A 39 2.37 -14.20 -0.44
N CYS A 40 3.34 -13.60 -1.13
CA CYS A 40 3.25 -12.26 -1.69
C CYS A 40 1.98 -12.08 -2.54
N ARG A 41 1.74 -12.99 -3.48
CA ARG A 41 0.59 -12.92 -4.39
C ARG A 41 -0.75 -13.05 -3.66
N LEU A 42 -0.81 -13.83 -2.58
CA LEU A 42 -2.04 -14.04 -1.80
C LEU A 42 -2.29 -12.94 -0.75
N ALA A 43 -1.23 -12.41 -0.14
CA ALA A 43 -1.33 -11.40 0.91
C ALA A 43 -1.56 -9.98 0.37
N ILE A 44 -1.04 -9.63 -0.82
CA ILE A 44 -1.23 -8.30 -1.43
C ILE A 44 -2.71 -7.93 -1.57
N PRO A 45 -3.60 -8.77 -2.16
CA PRO A 45 -5.01 -8.44 -2.27
C PRO A 45 -5.69 -8.16 -0.94
N LEU A 46 -5.33 -8.88 0.12
CA LEU A 46 -5.87 -8.69 1.47
C LEU A 46 -5.37 -7.39 2.10
N LEU A 47 -4.08 -7.08 1.95
CA LEU A 47 -3.48 -5.85 2.47
C LEU A 47 -4.05 -4.59 1.79
N TRP A 48 -4.37 -4.70 0.50
CA TRP A 48 -4.89 -3.61 -0.34
C TRP A 48 -6.41 -3.66 -0.54
N GLU A 49 -7.14 -4.52 0.18
CA GLU A 49 -8.61 -4.57 0.12
C GLU A 49 -9.21 -3.22 0.55
N THR A 50 -8.60 -2.59 1.54
CA THR A 50 -8.97 -1.26 2.02
C THR A 50 -7.72 -0.41 2.31
N PRO A 51 -7.07 0.15 1.29
CA PRO A 51 -5.75 0.80 1.45
C PRO A 51 -5.77 2.04 2.34
N PHE A 52 -6.96 2.64 2.54
CA PHE A 52 -7.16 3.85 3.33
C PHE A 52 -7.92 3.62 4.64
N SER A 53 -8.26 2.37 4.98
CA SER A 53 -8.89 2.05 6.27
C SER A 53 -7.90 2.10 7.43
N ILE A 54 -6.61 1.90 7.12
CA ILE A 54 -5.53 2.04 8.08
C ILE A 54 -5.34 3.54 8.32
N SER A 55 -5.89 4.03 9.43
CA SER A 55 -5.56 5.35 9.97
C SER A 55 -4.15 5.35 10.56
N THR A 56 -3.15 4.89 9.80
CA THR A 56 -1.79 5.36 10.02
C THR A 56 -1.86 6.85 9.82
N GLY A 57 -1.81 7.62 10.91
CA GLY A 57 -2.17 9.05 11.00
C GLY A 57 -1.44 10.03 10.06
N ASN A 58 -0.76 9.55 9.03
CA ASN A 58 -0.27 10.28 7.89
C ASN A 58 -1.11 9.97 6.64
N CYS A 59 -2.34 10.47 6.60
CA CYS A 59 -3.13 10.58 5.36
C CYS A 59 -2.48 11.55 4.34
N ASN A 60 -1.41 12.24 4.74
CA ASN A 60 -0.63 13.17 3.93
C ASN A 60 -0.21 12.57 2.59
N PHE A 61 -0.04 11.26 2.46
CA PHE A 61 0.31 10.63 1.18
C PHE A 61 -0.77 10.81 0.10
N ILE A 62 -2.06 10.73 0.47
CA ILE A 62 -3.16 10.97 -0.47
C ILE A 62 -3.14 12.43 -0.90
N GLU A 63 -2.97 13.34 0.06
CA GLU A 63 -2.89 14.78 -0.18
C GLU A 63 -1.71 15.17 -1.07
N ILE A 64 -0.52 14.60 -0.81
CA ILE A 64 0.68 14.76 -1.65
C ILE A 64 0.41 14.25 -3.07
N TYR A 65 -0.24 13.10 -3.21
CA TYR A 65 -0.52 12.51 -4.52
C TYR A 65 -1.53 13.35 -5.31
N LEU A 66 -2.60 13.82 -4.66
CA LEU A 66 -3.60 14.72 -5.24
C LEU A 66 -2.98 16.06 -5.67
N TYR A 67 -2.11 16.63 -4.84
CA TYR A 67 -1.39 17.87 -5.16
C TYR A 67 -0.49 17.73 -6.39
N ASN A 68 0.31 16.65 -6.47
CA ASN A 68 1.22 16.41 -7.59
C ASN A 68 0.50 16.07 -8.91
N LEU A 69 -0.75 15.57 -8.86
CA LEU A 69 -1.55 15.27 -10.04
C LEU A 69 -2.06 16.51 -10.79
N ASN A 70 -1.66 17.73 -10.38
CA ASN A 70 -2.08 18.99 -10.98
C ASN A 70 -3.62 19.08 -11.06
N LEU A 71 -4.29 18.66 -9.99
CA LEU A 71 -5.73 18.81 -9.85
C LEU A 71 -6.11 20.29 -9.90
N ASN A 72 -7.24 20.59 -10.56
CA ASN A 72 -7.80 21.93 -10.77
C ASN A 72 -7.59 22.87 -9.58
N ASP A 73 -7.37 24.16 -9.85
CA ASP A 73 -7.12 25.21 -8.86
C ASP A 73 -8.17 25.24 -7.71
N ASP A 74 -9.39 24.77 -7.96
CA ASP A 74 -10.46 24.63 -6.96
C ASP A 74 -10.15 23.62 -5.85
N LEU A 75 -9.48 22.50 -6.17
CA LEU A 75 -9.08 21.51 -5.17
C LEU A 75 -7.83 21.95 -4.42
N LYS A 76 -6.99 22.75 -5.07
CA LYS A 76 -5.80 23.35 -4.47
C LYS A 76 -6.18 24.34 -3.37
N THR A 77 -7.20 25.15 -3.59
CA THR A 77 -7.70 26.09 -2.57
C THR A 77 -8.35 25.40 -1.37
N GLU A 78 -9.06 24.29 -1.57
CA GLU A 78 -9.57 23.45 -0.48
C GLU A 78 -8.44 22.77 0.32
N LEU A 79 -7.34 22.34 -0.33
CA LEU A 79 -6.18 21.72 0.34
C LEU A 79 -5.36 22.75 1.15
N ASN A 80 -5.15 23.97 0.63
CA ASN A 80 -4.47 25.05 1.34
C ASN A 80 -5.13 25.39 2.69
N LYS A 81 -6.46 25.19 2.80
CA LYS A 81 -7.23 25.40 4.03
C LYS A 81 -6.78 24.51 5.19
N TYR A 82 -6.18 23.36 4.89
CA TYR A 82 -5.67 22.39 5.86
C TYR A 82 -4.16 22.57 6.14
N ASP A 83 -3.55 23.68 5.70
CA ASP A 83 -2.14 24.04 5.93
C ASP A 83 -1.13 23.00 5.36
N ILE A 84 -1.55 22.27 4.31
CA ILE A 84 -0.80 21.19 3.65
C ILE A 84 0.47 21.72 2.96
N ASP A 85 0.45 22.99 2.54
CA ASP A 85 1.54 23.69 1.86
C ASP A 85 2.88 23.62 2.61
N LYS A 86 2.85 23.51 3.95
CA LYS A 86 4.05 23.39 4.80
C LYS A 86 4.65 21.99 4.87
N LEU A 87 3.87 20.95 4.56
CA LEU A 87 4.29 19.55 4.62
C LEU A 87 4.98 19.11 3.32
N LEU A 88 4.98 19.97 2.30
CA LEU A 88 5.42 19.65 0.95
C LEU A 88 6.86 20.12 0.69
N PRO A 89 7.73 19.27 0.13
CA PRO A 89 9.00 19.72 -0.42
C PRO A 89 8.70 20.61 -1.64
N SER A 90 9.28 21.82 -1.66
CA SER A 90 9.05 22.81 -2.73
C SER A 90 9.48 22.33 -4.11
N ASN A 91 10.27 21.27 -4.18
CA ASN A 91 10.89 20.75 -5.39
C ASN A 91 10.65 19.24 -5.45
N THR A 92 10.00 18.75 -6.49
CA THR A 92 9.98 17.31 -6.79
C THR A 92 11.38 16.88 -7.23
N LEU A 93 11.87 15.76 -6.72
CA LEU A 93 13.20 15.24 -7.11
C LEU A 93 13.26 14.87 -8.61
N PHE A 94 12.11 14.54 -9.19
CA PHE A 94 11.96 14.17 -10.59
C PHE A 94 10.92 15.06 -11.27
N ASN A 95 11.16 15.36 -12.55
CA ASN A 95 10.16 15.94 -13.44
C ASN A 95 9.27 14.81 -13.97
N TYR A 96 8.14 14.58 -13.31
CA TYR A 96 7.10 13.72 -13.84
C TYR A 96 6.31 14.49 -14.93
N PRO A 97 6.09 13.89 -16.11
CA PRO A 97 5.31 14.50 -17.20
C PRO A 97 3.81 14.57 -16.89
#